data_AF-A0A7X1PBC2-F1
#
_entry.id   AF-A0A7X1PBC2-F1
#
_cell.length_a   1.000
_cell.length_b   1.000
_cell.length_c   1.000
_cell.angle_alpha   90.00
_cell.angle_beta   90.00
_cell.angle_gamma   90.00
#
_symmetry.space_group_name_H-M   'P 1'
#
loop_
_entity.id
_entity.type
_entity.pdbx_description
1 polymer ?
#
loop_
_entity_poly.entity_id
_entity_poly.type
_entity_poly.pdbx_seq_one_letter_code
_entity_poly.pdbx_strand_id
1 'polypeptide(L)'
;MMQESTDDIARRYDKMIEEKTEGESLVSIKARVKKNADVVYSTRYSKDEIALIRKAAQKRGLPPSAFIRTAALAAAAGELDLAAARKVAVVQEVQAKARDLAEAASKL
;
A
#
# COMPACT_ATOMS: atom_id res chain seq x y z
N MET A 1 -25.10 -28.87 -6.38
CA MET A 1 -25.45 -27.64 -5.65
C MET A 1 -25.33 -26.49 -6.63
N MET A 2 -26.43 -25.83 -7.00
CA MET A 2 -26.36 -24.62 -7.83
C MET A 2 -25.85 -23.47 -6.93
N GLN A 3 -24.76 -22.83 -7.33
CA GLN A 3 -24.29 -21.58 -6.72
C GLN A 3 -25.18 -20.46 -7.25
N GLU A 4 -25.99 -19.86 -6.38
CA GLU A 4 -26.75 -18.65 -6.73
C GLU A 4 -25.77 -17.53 -7.08
N SER A 5 -26.04 -16.80 -8.17
CA SER A 5 -25.24 -15.66 -8.57
C SER A 5 -25.38 -14.53 -7.55
N THR A 6 -24.33 -13.75 -7.34
CA THR A 6 -24.33 -12.55 -6.49
C THR A 6 -25.46 -11.58 -6.84
N ASP A 7 -25.87 -11.55 -8.12
CA ASP A 7 -26.96 -10.69 -8.59
C ASP A 7 -28.34 -11.20 -8.15
N ASP A 8 -28.51 -12.51 -8.01
CA ASP A 8 -29.76 -13.12 -7.55
C ASP A 8 -29.96 -12.87 -6.05
N ILE A 9 -28.87 -12.88 -5.28
CA ILE A 9 -28.88 -12.53 -3.85
C ILE A 9 -29.30 -11.07 -3.66
N ALA A 10 -28.75 -10.14 -4.45
CA ALA A 10 -29.08 -8.73 -4.36
C ALA A 10 -30.57 -8.45 -4.63
N ARG A 11 -31.13 -9.04 -5.70
CA ARG A 11 -32.56 -8.87 -6.03
C ARG A 11 -33.47 -9.45 -4.96
N ARG A 12 -33.07 -10.57 -4.33
CA ARG A 12 -33.84 -11.16 -3.23
C ARG A 12 -33.86 -10.25 -2.01
N TYR A 13 -32.75 -9.59 -1.71
CA TYR A 13 -32.67 -8.60 -0.63
C TYR A 13 -33.54 -7.36 -0.90
N ASP A 14 -33.50 -6.82 -2.11
CA ASP A 14 -34.33 -5.66 -2.47
C ASP A 14 -35.81 -5.97 -2.34
N LYS A 15 -36.23 -7.17 -2.77
CA LYS A 15 -37.61 -7.64 -2.67
C LYS A 15 -38.06 -7.84 -1.21
N MET A 16 -37.20 -8.39 -0.36
CA MET A 16 -37.49 -8.53 1.08
C MET A 16 -37.62 -7.17 1.80
N ILE A 17 -36.87 -6.16 1.37
CA ILE A 17 -36.96 -4.79 1.92
C ILE A 17 -38.28 -4.13 1.50
N GLU A 18 -38.72 -4.31 0.25
CA GLU A 18 -40.00 -3.79 -0.25
C GLU A 18 -41.21 -4.47 0.41
N GLU A 19 -41.17 -5.78 0.60
CA GLU A 19 -42.33 -6.55 1.07
C GLU A 19 -42.61 -6.37 2.57
N LYS A 20 -41.69 -5.75 3.35
CA LYS A 20 -41.81 -5.47 4.81
C LYS A 20 -42.23 -6.67 5.68
N THR A 21 -42.32 -7.85 5.13
CA THR A 21 -42.62 -9.09 5.84
C THR A 21 -41.34 -9.56 6.52
N GLU A 22 -41.39 -9.64 7.85
CA GLU A 22 -40.35 -10.16 8.77
C GLU A 22 -39.32 -9.16 9.33
N GLY A 23 -39.57 -7.86 9.28
CA GLY A 23 -38.71 -6.85 9.92
C GLY A 23 -39.06 -6.49 11.38
N GLU A 24 -40.15 -7.01 11.95
CA GLU A 24 -40.74 -6.47 13.19
C GLU A 24 -39.92 -6.71 14.47
N SER A 25 -38.87 -7.54 14.44
CA SER A 25 -38.00 -7.78 15.60
C SER A 25 -36.52 -7.45 15.35
N LEU A 26 -36.20 -6.66 14.32
CA LEU A 26 -34.84 -6.19 14.09
C LEU A 26 -34.75 -4.70 14.38
N VAL A 27 -34.20 -4.34 15.55
CA VAL A 27 -33.81 -2.96 15.83
C VAL A 27 -32.73 -2.58 14.84
N SER A 28 -33.02 -1.65 13.93
CA SER A 28 -32.06 -1.15 12.97
C SER A 28 -30.93 -0.41 13.71
N ILE A 29 -29.82 -1.09 13.95
CA ILE A 29 -28.61 -0.41 14.43
C ILE A 29 -27.97 0.24 13.22
N LYS A 30 -27.88 1.58 13.21
CA LYS A 30 -27.04 2.28 12.23
C LYS A 30 -25.61 1.79 12.41
N ALA A 31 -25.16 0.90 11.53
CA ALA A 31 -23.80 0.43 11.51
C ALA A 31 -22.88 1.66 11.36
N ARG A 32 -22.10 2.00 12.39
CA ARG A 32 -21.10 3.08 12.34
C ARG A 32 -19.86 2.62 11.58
N VAL A 33 -20.04 1.95 10.46
CA VAL A 33 -18.92 1.58 9.59
C VAL A 33 -18.77 2.75 8.63
N LYS A 34 -17.65 3.48 8.72
CA LYS A 34 -17.28 4.46 7.70
C LYS A 34 -17.35 3.74 6.35
N LYS A 35 -18.20 4.20 5.43
CA LYS A 35 -18.30 3.71 4.04
C LYS A 35 -17.07 4.09 3.18
N ASN A 36 -15.89 4.05 3.77
CA ASN A 36 -14.65 4.06 3.00
C ASN A 36 -14.14 2.64 3.12
N ALA A 37 -14.54 1.77 2.19
CA ALA A 37 -13.74 0.59 1.92
C ALA A 37 -12.42 1.10 1.34
N ASP A 38 -11.52 1.55 2.22
CA ASP A 38 -10.16 1.90 1.83
C ASP A 38 -9.57 0.61 1.25
N VAL A 39 -9.31 0.61 -0.06
CA VAL A 39 -8.69 -0.53 -0.73
C VAL A 39 -7.38 -0.82 -0.01
N VAL A 40 -7.32 -1.97 0.65
CA VAL A 40 -6.14 -2.38 1.40
C VAL A 40 -5.14 -2.99 0.42
N TYR A 41 -4.05 -2.28 0.17
CA TYR A 41 -2.93 -2.78 -0.62
C TYR A 41 -1.93 -3.47 0.31
N SER A 42 -1.66 -4.75 0.05
CA SER A 42 -0.66 -5.53 0.77
C SER A 42 0.42 -5.99 -0.19
N THR A 43 1.66 -5.60 0.08
CA THR A 43 2.85 -5.97 -0.70
C THR A 43 3.90 -6.56 0.22
N ARG A 44 4.56 -7.63 -0.21
CA ARG A 44 5.65 -8.25 0.54
C ARG A 44 6.95 -7.53 0.21
N TYR A 45 7.74 -7.26 1.24
CA TYR A 45 9.08 -6.70 1.15
C TYR A 45 10.05 -7.66 1.83
N SER A 46 11.26 -7.77 1.30
CA SER A 46 12.39 -8.34 2.03
C SER A 46 12.74 -7.48 3.25
N LYS A 47 13.56 -8.03 4.15
CA LYS A 47 14.00 -7.33 5.36
C LYS A 47 14.78 -6.05 5.03
N ASP A 48 15.61 -6.08 4.00
CA ASP A 48 16.46 -4.95 3.62
C ASP A 48 15.64 -3.84 2.95
N GLU A 49 14.70 -4.22 2.06
CA GLU A 49 13.79 -3.27 1.42
C GLU A 49 12.94 -2.51 2.45
N ILE A 50 12.32 -3.21 3.40
CA ILE A 50 11.48 -2.55 4.40
C ILE A 50 12.32 -1.67 5.34
N ALA A 51 13.57 -2.02 5.62
CA ALA A 51 14.49 -1.20 6.39
C ALA A 51 14.80 0.13 5.67
N LEU A 52 15.06 0.08 4.36
CA LEU A 52 15.27 1.27 3.53
C LEU A 52 14.03 2.17 3.50
N ILE A 53 12.85 1.58 3.31
CA ILE A 53 11.56 2.31 3.30
C ILE A 53 11.34 3.00 4.65
N ARG A 54 11.55 2.29 5.77
CA ARG A 54 11.39 2.86 7.12
C ARG A 54 12.33 4.03 7.35
N LYS A 55 13.60 3.91 6.95
CA LYS A 55 14.59 4.98 7.06
C LYS A 55 14.20 6.20 6.22
N ALA A 56 13.70 5.99 5.01
CA ALA A 56 13.23 7.08 4.15
C ALA A 56 11.97 7.76 4.71
N ALA A 57 11.02 6.98 5.24
CA ALA A 57 9.82 7.48 5.87
C ALA A 57 10.14 8.32 7.12
N GLN A 58 11.06 7.83 7.97
CA GLN A 58 11.52 8.53 9.16
C GLN A 58 12.16 9.89 8.83
N LYS A 59 12.99 9.96 7.78
CA LYS A 59 13.59 11.22 7.31
C LYS A 59 12.54 12.27 6.91
N ARG A 60 11.34 11.84 6.50
CA ARG A 60 10.23 12.71 6.14
C ARG A 60 9.20 12.90 7.27
N GLY A 61 9.43 12.32 8.44
CA GLY A 61 8.48 12.36 9.56
C GLY A 61 7.16 11.63 9.29
N LEU A 62 7.15 10.69 8.35
CA LEU A 62 5.95 9.96 7.94
C LEU A 62 5.98 8.51 8.44
N PRO A 63 4.81 7.90 8.73
CA PRO A 63 4.74 6.45 8.92
C PRO A 63 5.01 5.73 7.59
N PRO A 64 5.53 4.48 7.62
CA PRO A 64 5.89 3.75 6.40
C PRO A 64 4.75 3.61 5.39
N SER A 65 3.52 3.38 5.86
CA SER A 65 2.33 3.26 5.00
C SER A 65 2.00 4.56 4.26
N ALA A 66 2.05 5.70 4.94
CA ALA A 66 1.82 7.01 4.33
C ALA A 66 2.93 7.36 3.32
N PHE A 67 4.17 7.01 3.64
CA PHE A 67 5.31 7.18 2.74
C PHE A 67 5.15 6.35 1.46
N ILE A 68 4.82 5.06 1.58
CA ILE A 68 4.59 4.18 0.42
C ILE A 68 3.43 4.72 -0.44
N ARG A 69 2.32 5.12 0.19
CA ARG A 69 1.16 5.65 -0.53
C ARG A 69 1.49 6.91 -1.31
N THR A 70 2.18 7.86 -0.69
CA THR A 70 2.57 9.12 -1.36
C THR A 70 3.56 8.87 -2.49
N ALA A 71 4.54 7.98 -2.30
CA ALA A 71 5.47 7.59 -3.35
C ALA A 71 4.75 6.90 -4.52
N ALA A 72 3.80 5.99 -4.25
CA ALA A 72 3.02 5.30 -5.28
C ALA A 72 2.14 6.27 -6.08
N LEU A 73 1.51 7.25 -5.42
CA LEU A 73 0.71 8.27 -6.09
C LEU A 73 1.57 9.18 -6.98
N ALA A 74 2.72 9.64 -6.49
CA ALA A 74 3.67 10.42 -7.29
C ALA A 74 4.18 9.63 -8.50
N ALA A 75 4.39 8.32 -8.34
CA ALA A 75 4.80 7.43 -9.43
C ALA A 75 3.70 7.32 -10.49
N ALA A 76 2.45 7.12 -10.06
CA ALA A 76 1.29 7.06 -10.95
C ALA A 76 1.04 8.39 -11.69
N ALA A 77 1.35 9.52 -11.04
CA ALA A 77 1.27 10.85 -11.64
C ALA A 77 2.44 11.16 -12.61
N GLY A 78 3.45 10.30 -12.69
CA GLY A 78 4.63 10.54 -13.53
C GLY A 78 5.59 11.59 -12.98
N GLU A 79 5.45 11.99 -11.72
CA GLU A 79 6.26 13.03 -11.06
C GLU A 79 7.63 12.51 -10.57
N LEU A 80 7.86 11.20 -10.70
CA LEU A 80 9.11 10.56 -10.33
C LEU A 80 10.10 10.57 -11.49
N ASP A 81 11.17 11.35 -11.35
CA ASP A 81 12.33 11.27 -12.23
C ASP A 81 13.15 10.00 -11.92
N LEU A 82 12.77 8.91 -12.57
CA LEU A 82 13.46 7.62 -12.47
C LEU A 82 14.88 7.66 -13.04
N ALA A 83 15.20 8.62 -13.93
CA ALA A 83 16.53 8.77 -14.48
C ALA A 83 17.48 9.38 -13.44
N ALA A 84 17.02 10.36 -12.66
CA ALA A 84 17.77 10.86 -11.51
C ALA A 84 17.99 9.77 -10.45
N ALA A 85 16.98 8.94 -10.17
CA ALA A 85 17.11 7.83 -9.22
C ALA A 85 18.20 6.82 -9.63
N ARG A 86 18.28 6.48 -10.93
CA ARG A 86 19.35 5.60 -11.46
C ARG A 86 20.73 6.21 -11.30
N LYS A 87 20.90 7.51 -11.55
CA LYS A 87 22.19 8.20 -11.35
C LYS A 87 22.65 8.14 -9.89
N VAL A 88 21.73 8.30 -8.94
CA VAL A 88 22.05 8.21 -7.51
C VAL A 88 22.49 6.79 -7.13
N ALA A 89 21.86 5.74 -7.67
CA ALA A 89 22.27 4.37 -7.43
C ALA A 89 23.71 4.10 -7.93
N VAL A 90 24.03 4.56 -9.15
CA VAL A 90 25.38 4.44 -9.72
C VAL A 90 26.41 5.17 -8.86
N VAL A 91 26.11 6.37 -8.38
CA VAL A 91 27.02 7.13 -7.49
C VAL A 91 27.26 6.39 -6.17
N GLN A 92 26.23 5.75 -5.60
CA GLN A 92 26.38 4.96 -4.37
C GLN A 92 27.25 3.71 -4.58
N GLU A 93 27.11 3.02 -5.70
CA GLU A 93 27.98 1.89 -6.05
C GLU A 93 29.44 2.31 -6.24
N VAL A 94 29.67 3.44 -6.91
CA VAL A 94 31.02 3.99 -7.09
C VAL A 94 31.63 4.37 -5.74
N GLN A 95 30.84 4.98 -4.84
CA GLN A 95 31.32 5.31 -3.49
C GLN A 95 31.63 4.06 -2.65
N ALA A 96 30.85 2.99 -2.77
CA ALA A 96 31.13 1.72 -2.10
C ALA A 96 32.46 1.14 -2.59
N LYS A 97 32.66 1.04 -3.90
CA LYS A 97 33.92 0.56 -4.50
C LYS A 97 35.12 1.43 -4.15
N ALA A 98 34.93 2.75 -4.09
CA ALA A 98 35.99 3.68 -3.70
C ALA A 98 36.41 3.49 -2.23
N ARG A 99 35.46 3.18 -1.34
CA ARG A 99 35.76 2.83 0.06
C ARG A 99 36.52 1.53 0.17
N ASP A 100 36.09 0.50 -0.56
CA ASP A 100 36.76 -0.81 -0.55
C ASP A 100 38.21 -0.70 -1.04
N LEU A 101 38.44 0.08 -2.10
CA LEU A 101 39.78 0.38 -2.61
C LEU A 101 40.62 1.18 -1.62
N ALA A 102 40.04 2.19 -0.96
CA ALA A 102 40.74 2.97 0.06
C ALA A 102 41.12 2.10 1.27
N GLU A 103 40.25 1.19 1.67
CA GLU A 103 40.51 0.26 2.77
C GLU A 103 41.60 -0.76 2.40
N ALA A 104 41.57 -1.28 1.16
CA ALA A 104 42.62 -2.15 0.63
C ALA A 104 43.98 -1.44 0.54
N ALA A 105 43.99 -0.19 0.10
CA ALA A 105 45.21 0.63 0.03
C ALA A 105 45.76 0.98 1.43
N SER A 106 44.90 1.08 2.46
CA SER A 106 45.33 1.33 3.84
C SER A 106 45.92 0.11 4.56
N LYS A 107 45.72 -1.09 4.01
CA LYS A 107 46.22 -2.37 4.55
C LYS A 107 47.51 -2.85 3.86
N LEU A 108 47.99 -2.11 2.86
CA LEU A 108 49.28 -2.28 2.17
C LEU A 108 50.34 -1.38 2.80
#